data_AF-A0A6B3DWR5-F1
#
_entry.id   AF-A0A6B3DWR5-F1
#
_cell.length_a   1.000
_cell.length_b   1.000
_cell.length_c   1.000
_cell.angle_alpha   90.00
_cell.angle_beta   90.00
_cell.angle_gamma   90.00
#
_symmetry.space_group_name_H-M   'P 1'
#
loop_
_entity.id
_entity.type
_entity.pdbx_description
1 polymer ?
#
loop_
_entity_poly.entity_id
_entity_poly.type
_entity_poly.pdbx_seq_one_letter_code
_entity_poly.pdbx_strand_id
1 'polypeptide(L)' 'MYEMCAGVEKPGGALVWHVMAKNTARTLCGQRLGQRVDGASAQRAGHCSTCMAQFGKLMTAPPAVSSPAATDR' A
#
# COMPACT_ATOMS: atom_id res chain seq x y z
N MET A 1 -7.40 -5.94 -3.97
CA MET A 1 -7.02 -6.29 -2.59
C MET A 1 -5.63 -5.76 -2.30
N TYR A 2 -5.40 -5.25 -1.10
CA TYR A 2 -4.10 -4.75 -0.64
C TYR A 2 -3.53 -5.73 0.39
N GLU A 3 -2.22 -5.91 0.41
CA GLU A 3 -1.48 -6.70 1.39
C GLU A 3 -0.47 -5.81 2.12
N MET A 4 -0.15 -6.17 3.37
CA MET A 4 0.90 -5.52 4.15
C MET A 4 2.18 -6.36 4.06
N CYS A 5 3.28 -5.73 3.67
CA CYS A 5 4.59 -6.35 3.61
C CYS A 5 5.59 -5.47 4.35
N ALA A 6 6.36 -6.06 5.27
CA ALA A 6 7.47 -5.36 5.89
C ALA A 6 8.71 -5.40 4.99
N GLY A 7 9.40 -4.27 4.90
CA GLY A 7 10.63 -4.12 4.15
C GLY A 7 11.35 -2.82 4.50
N VAL A 8 12.55 -2.64 3.97
CA VAL A 8 13.36 -1.45 4.26
C VAL A 8 12.84 -0.26 3.47
N GLU A 9 12.65 0.89 4.14
CA GLU A 9 12.15 2.12 3.49
C GLU A 9 13.11 2.62 2.39
N LYS A 10 14.41 2.41 2.61
CA LYS A 10 15.52 2.79 1.75
C LYS A 10 16.68 1.81 1.98
N PRO A 11 17.62 1.67 1.04
CA PRO A 11 18.84 0.88 1.28
C PRO A 11 19.55 1.35 2.57
N GLY A 12 19.71 0.45 3.54
CA GLY A 12 20.26 0.77 4.88
C GLY A 12 19.32 1.53 5.82
N GLY A 13 18.04 1.68 5.46
CA GLY A 13 17.01 2.33 6.26
C GLY A 13 16.35 1.42 7.29
N ALA A 14 15.41 1.99 8.03
CA ALA A 14 14.61 1.25 8.98
C ALA A 14 13.66 0.26 8.27
N LEU A 15 13.38 -0.85 8.95
CA LEU A 15 12.31 -1.76 8.57
C LEU A 15 10.97 -1.09 8.86
N VAL A 16 10.09 -1.05 7.86
CA VAL A 16 8.74 -0.49 7.98
C VAL A 16 7.72 -1.36 7.24
N TRP A 17 6.47 -1.30 7.68
CA TRP A 17 5.34 -1.91 6.99
C TRP A 17 4.91 -1.04 5.82
N HIS A 18 4.91 -1.63 4.63
CA HIS A 18 4.37 -1.03 3.43
C HIS A 18 3.07 -1.70 3.04
N VAL A 19 2.16 -0.90 2.46
CA VAL A 19 0.96 -1.41 1.81
C VAL A 19 1.28 -1.64 0.33
N MET A 20 1.01 -2.84 -0.16
CA MET A 20 1.19 -3.25 -1.54
C MET A 20 -0.15 -3.63 -2.14
N ALA A 21 -0.46 -3.18 -3.35
CA ALA A 21 -1.63 -3.70 -4.05
C ALA A 21 -1.29 -5.11 -4.56
N LYS A 22 -2.15 -6.09 -4.28
CA LYS A 22 -1.93 -7.52 -4.61
C LYS A 22 -1.70 -7.77 -6.12
N ASN A 23 -2.15 -6.84 -6.96
CA ASN A 23 -1.98 -6.91 -8.42
C ASN A 23 -0.74 -6.17 -8.95
N THR A 24 0.07 -5.59 -8.07
CA THR A 24 1.27 -4.84 -8.44
C THR A 24 2.42 -5.21 -7.51
N ALA A 25 3.58 -5.55 -8.06
CA ALA A 25 4.81 -5.78 -7.28
C ALA A 25 5.43 -4.48 -6.72
N ARG A 26 4.62 -3.45 -6.48
CA ARG A 26 5.04 -2.10 -6.11
C ARG A 26 4.20 -1.61 -4.93
N THR A 27 4.87 -1.04 -3.94
CA THR A 27 4.19 -0.47 -2.77
C THR A 27 3.48 0.82 -3.15
N LEU A 28 2.54 1.27 -2.31
CA LEU A 28 1.84 2.54 -2.51
C LEU A 28 2.76 3.77 -2.41
N CYS A 29 3.90 3.67 -1.72
CA CYS A 29 4.93 4.71 -1.73
C CYS A 29 5.86 4.65 -2.97
N GLY A 30 5.64 3.70 -3.88
CA GLY A 30 6.42 3.56 -5.12
C GLY A 30 7.69 2.73 -4.98
N GLN A 31 8.03 2.25 -3.78
CA GLN A 31 9.18 1.37 -3.55
C GLN A 31 8.90 -0.04 -4.09
N ARG A 32 9.95 -0.66 -4.63
CA ARG A 32 9.93 -2.07 -5.01
C ARG A 32 10.59 -2.86 -3.89
N LEU A 33 9.79 -3.62 -3.14
CA LEU A 33 10.31 -4.51 -2.11
C LEU A 33 11.01 -5.69 -2.78
N GLY A 34 12.35 -5.67 -2.79
CA GLY A 34 13.16 -6.77 -3.31
C GLY A 34 13.19 -7.99 -2.39
N GLN A 35 13.11 -7.77 -1.07
CA GLN A 35 13.10 -8.83 -0.07
C GLN A 35 12.07 -8.47 1.01
N ARG A 36 11.03 -9.30 1.13
CA ARG A 36 10.08 -9.22 2.23
C ARG A 36 10.78 -9.74 3.48
N VAL A 37 10.58 -9.05 4.60
CA VAL A 37 11.09 -9.49 5.90
C VAL A 37 9.91 -9.91 6.75
N ASP A 38 9.88 -11.17 7.13
CA ASP A 38 8.86 -11.73 8.00
C ASP A 38 9.46 -12.04 9.40
N GLY A 39 8.64 -11.94 10.45
CA GLY A 39 9.03 -12.31 11.81
C GLY A 39 8.98 -11.18 12.85
N ALA A 40 9.63 -11.41 14.00
CA ALA A 40 9.55 -10.52 15.17
C ALA A 40 10.12 -9.10 14.92
N SER A 41 11.04 -8.96 13.95
CA SER A 41 11.57 -7.67 13.52
C SER A 41 10.52 -6.85 12.77
N ALA A 42 9.72 -7.50 11.92
CA ALA A 42 8.62 -6.87 11.22
C ALA A 42 7.53 -6.44 12.21
N GLN A 43 7.18 -7.26 13.20
CA GLN A 43 6.16 -6.88 14.20
C GLN A 43 6.50 -5.62 15.01
N ARG A 44 7.79 -5.31 15.19
CA ARG A 44 8.26 -4.09 15.88
C ARG A 44 8.49 -2.90 14.93
N ALA A 45 8.34 -3.11 13.63
CA ALA A 45 8.53 -2.07 12.62
C ALA A 45 7.38 -1.06 12.61
N GLY A 46 7.70 0.21 12.36
CA GLY A 46 6.70 1.25 12.15
C GLY A 46 5.98 1.07 10.81
N HIS A 47 4.88 1.80 10.59
CA HIS A 47 4.20 1.82 9.30
C HIS A 47 4.71 2.98 8.44
N CYS A 48 4.89 2.74 7.15
CA CYS A 48 5.21 3.80 6.21
C CYS A 48 4.02 4.78 6.11
N SER A 49 4.22 6.02 6.56
CA SER A 49 3.18 7.06 6.59
C SER A 49 2.60 7.35 5.21
N THR A 50 3.43 7.36 4.15
CA THR A 50 2.98 7.52 2.76
C THR A 50 2.07 6.38 2.32
N CYS A 51 2.43 5.13 2.64
CA CYS A 51 1.59 3.97 2.33
C CYS A 51 0.25 4.05 3.04
N MET A 52 0.25 4.41 4.34
CA MET A 52 -0.98 4.56 5.12
C MET A 52 -1.86 5.71 4.63
N ALA A 53 -1.27 6.85 4.23
CA ALA A 53 -2.01 7.97 3.68
C ALA A 53 -2.66 7.63 2.33
N GLN A 54 -1.92 6.98 1.43
CA GLN A 54 -2.46 6.48 0.14
C GLN A 54 -3.58 5.46 0.38
N PHE A 55 -3.36 4.51 1.28
CA PHE A 55 -4.36 3.50 1.62
C PHE A 55 -5.62 4.15 2.21
N GLY A 56 -5.48 5.13 3.10
CA GLY A 56 -6.60 5.93 3.61
C GLY A 56 -7.40 6.57 2.49
N LYS A 57 -6.73 7.24 1.53
CA LYS A 57 -7.40 7.82 0.36
C LYS A 57 -8.16 6.79 -0.47
N LEU A 58 -7.60 5.60 -0.64
CA LEU A 58 -8.23 4.50 -1.39
C LEU A 58 -9.44 3.90 -0.64
N MET A 59 -9.42 3.88 0.69
CA MET A 59 -10.53 3.42 1.52
C MET A 59 -11.62 4.49 1.70
N THR A 60 -11.26 5.77 1.66
CA THR A 60 -12.19 6.91 1.70
C THR A 60 -12.76 7.26 0.33
N ALA A 61 -12.14 6.80 -0.76
CA ALA A 61 -12.72 6.93 -2.08
C ALA A 61 -14.09 6.22 -2.06
N PRO A 62 -15.20 6.93 -2.37
CA PRO A 62 -16.47 6.25 -2.57
C PRO A 62 -16.25 5.15 -3.61
N PRO A 63 -16.89 3.97 -3.47
CA PRO A 63 -16.85 2.98 -4.53
C PRO A 63 -17.21 3.74 -5.80
N ALA A 64 -16.35 3.66 -6.82
CA ALA A 64 -16.67 4.20 -8.11
C ALA A 64 -17.95 3.48 -8.54
N VAL A 65 -19.09 4.09 -8.24
CA VAL A 65 -20.32 3.81 -8.93
C VAL A 65 -19.94 4.16 -10.34
N SER A 66 -19.72 3.13 -11.15
CA SER A 66 -19.94 3.22 -12.56
C SER A 66 -21.39 3.68 -12.69
N SER A 67 -21.60 4.99 -12.64
CA SER A 67 -22.78 5.60 -13.19
C SER A 67 -22.49 5.62 -14.69
N PRO A 68 -23.03 4.68 -15.50
CA PRO A 68 -23.20 5.00 -16.89
C PRO A 68 -24.14 6.20 -16.89
N ALA A 69 -23.62 7.33 -17.36
CA ALA A 69 -24.44 8.39 -17.86
C ALA A 69 -25.43 7.77 -18.87
N ALA A 70 -26.69 7.61 -18.47
CA ALA A 70 -27.78 7.48 -19.41
C ALA A 70 -28.29 8.90 -19.65
N THR A 71 -27.60 9.58 -20.56
CA THR A 71 -28.22 10.58 -21.43
C THR A 71 -29.22 9.88 -22.34
N ASP A 72 -30.29 10.59 -22.71
CA ASP A 72 -31.35 10.28 -23.68
C ASP A 72 -32.61 9.66 -23.04
N ARG A 73 -33.80 10.28 -23.05
CA ARG A 73 -34.39 11.18 -24.04
C ARG A 73 -35.54 12.01 -23.45
#